data_AF-A0A930F6T5-F1
#
_entry.id   AF-A0A930F6T5-F1
#
_cell.length_a   1.000
_cell.length_b   1.000
_cell.length_c   1.000
_cell.angle_alpha   90.00
_cell.angle_beta   90.00
_cell.angle_gamma   90.00
#
_symmetry.space_group_name_H-M   'P 1'
#
loop_
_entity.id
_entity.type
_entity.pdbx_description
1 polymer ?
#
loop_
_entity_poly.entity_id
_entity_poly.type
_entity_poly.pdbx_seq_one_letter_code
_entity_poly.pdbx_strand_id
1 'polypeptide(L)'
;MLLVINQGGNDSDTQAYYDIGSQQRQERFTFPVSFKSKPLYVHPYAINKVELRHLSRIAISDSQITLTGFTAGISENSNVVEQIKMRYIALGV
;
A
#
# COMPACT_ATOMS: atom_id res chain seq x y z
N MET A 1 29.60 13.61 0.59
CA MET A 1 28.30 13.77 -0.07
C MET A 1 27.26 13.07 0.79
N LEU A 2 26.28 13.81 1.32
CA LEU A 2 25.24 13.25 2.20
C LEU A 2 24.07 12.79 1.32
N LEU A 3 23.69 11.51 1.41
CA LEU A 3 22.48 11.00 0.76
C LEU A 3 21.27 11.36 1.63
N VAL A 4 20.40 12.24 1.14
CA VAL A 4 19.13 12.53 1.83
C VAL A 4 18.11 11.49 1.38
N ILE A 5 17.61 10.69 2.32
CA ILE A 5 16.56 9.70 2.06
C ILE A 5 15.22 10.36 2.44
N ASN A 6 14.33 10.49 1.47
CA ASN A 6 12.94 10.89 1.70
C ASN A 6 12.13 9.64 2.12
N GLN A 7 11.30 9.79 3.15
CA GLN A 7 10.36 8.74 3.58
C GLN A 7 8.94 9.17 3.22
N GLY A 8 8.27 8.37 2.40
CA GLY A 8 6.89 8.55 1.96
C GLY A 8 6.06 7.34 2.34
N GLY A 9 5.89 7.12 3.65
CA GLY A 9 5.07 6.04 4.18
C GLY A 9 3.68 6.51 4.60
N ASN A 10 2.77 5.57 4.71
CA ASN A 10 1.43 5.78 5.24
C ASN A 10 1.28 4.94 6.52
N ASP A 11 1.49 5.60 7.66
CA ASP A 11 1.38 5.04 9.01
C ASP A 11 0.43 5.89 9.87
N SER A 12 -0.67 6.34 9.26
CA SER A 12 -1.64 7.14 10.00
C SER A 12 -2.75 6.28 10.58
N ASP A 13 -2.98 6.34 11.89
CA ASP A 13 -4.13 5.72 12.55
C ASP A 13 -5.48 6.32 12.11
N THR A 14 -5.48 7.53 11.55
CA THR A 14 -6.72 8.22 11.14
C THR A 14 -7.19 7.87 9.73
N GLN A 15 -6.39 7.13 8.95
CA GLN A 15 -6.82 6.73 7.61
C GLN A 15 -8.01 5.77 7.64
N ALA A 16 -8.97 6.00 6.74
CA ALA A 16 -10.17 5.17 6.58
C ALA A 16 -9.84 3.78 6.04
N TYR A 17 -10.66 2.80 6.43
CA TYR A 17 -10.67 1.49 5.80
C TYR A 17 -11.30 1.60 4.41
N TYR A 18 -10.85 0.76 3.48
CA TYR A 18 -11.38 0.68 2.13
C TYR A 18 -11.80 -0.76 1.81
N ASP A 19 -12.87 -0.85 1.02
CA ASP A 19 -13.47 -2.11 0.56
C ASP A 19 -12.62 -2.72 -0.56
N ILE A 20 -12.18 -3.96 -0.36
CA ILE A 20 -11.39 -4.72 -1.35
C ILE A 20 -12.21 -5.71 -2.17
N GLY A 21 -13.52 -5.78 -1.95
CA GLY A 21 -14.45 -6.67 -2.63
C GLY A 21 -14.20 -8.14 -2.36
N SER A 22 -14.77 -9.00 -3.20
CA SER A 22 -14.55 -10.45 -3.19
C SER A 22 -13.47 -10.84 -4.20
N GLN A 23 -12.45 -11.56 -3.74
CA GLN A 23 -11.41 -12.28 -4.50
C GLN A 23 -10.18 -11.51 -4.98
N GLN A 24 -10.26 -10.51 -5.87
CA GLN A 24 -9.09 -9.82 -6.42
C GLN A 24 -9.38 -8.39 -6.86
N ARG A 25 -8.52 -7.44 -6.46
CA ARG A 25 -8.65 -6.03 -6.81
C ARG A 25 -7.30 -5.35 -6.98
N GLN A 26 -7.20 -4.42 -7.92
CA GLN A 26 -6.07 -3.51 -8.01
C GLN A 26 -6.44 -2.20 -7.33
N GLU A 27 -5.62 -1.77 -6.38
CA GLU A 27 -5.81 -0.53 -5.65
C GLU A 27 -4.65 0.43 -5.86
N ARG A 28 -4.97 1.71 -6.04
CA ARG A 28 -3.99 2.77 -6.25
C ARG A 28 -3.76 3.52 -4.95
N PHE A 29 -2.50 3.64 -4.57
CA PHE A 29 -2.06 4.37 -3.38
C PHE A 29 -1.26 5.58 -3.80
N THR A 30 -1.63 6.73 -3.28
CA THR A 30 -0.88 7.98 -3.44
C THR A 30 0.06 8.14 -2.24
N PHE A 31 1.31 8.48 -2.51
CA PHE A 31 2.25 8.84 -1.44
C PHE A 31 1.83 10.18 -0.81
N PRO A 32 1.97 10.34 0.52
CA PRO A 32 1.71 11.63 1.18
C PRO A 32 2.73 12.71 0.81
N VAL A 33 3.83 12.32 0.17
CA VAL A 33 4.86 13.21 -0.37
C VAL A 33 5.15 12.83 -1.82
N SER A 34 5.40 13.81 -2.68
CA SER A 34 5.88 13.54 -4.03
C SER A 34 7.39 13.34 -4.01
N PHE A 35 7.87 12.21 -4.54
CA PHE A 35 9.30 11.98 -4.70
C PHE A 35 9.83 12.67 -5.96
N LYS A 36 11.13 13.00 -5.97
CA LYS A 36 11.79 13.60 -7.15
C LYS A 36 12.08 12.56 -8.23
N SER A 37 12.20 11.30 -7.85
CA SER A 37 12.34 10.15 -8.73
C SER A 37 11.49 9.00 -8.21
N LYS A 38 11.37 7.92 -8.98
CA LYS A 38 10.74 6.69 -8.50
C LYS A 38 11.42 6.24 -7.18
N PRO A 39 10.64 5.92 -6.11
CA PRO A 39 11.18 5.39 -4.88
C PRO A 39 11.98 4.11 -5.11
N LEU A 40 13.03 3.92 -4.32
CA LEU A 40 13.88 2.73 -4.34
C LEU A 40 13.19 1.52 -3.70
N TYR A 41 12.25 1.76 -2.79
CA TYR A 41 11.59 0.71 -2.03
C TYR A 41 10.17 1.14 -1.66
N VAL A 42 9.22 0.22 -1.80
CA VAL A 42 7.85 0.33 -1.29
C VAL A 42 7.49 -1.00 -0.65
N HIS A 43 7.04 -0.98 0.59
CA HIS A 43 6.66 -2.22 1.29
C HIS A 43 5.48 -2.02 2.22
N PRO A 44 4.39 -2.81 2.05
CA PRO A 44 3.31 -2.89 3.01
C PRO A 44 3.76 -3.74 4.18
N TYR A 45 3.72 -3.19 5.39
CA TYR A 45 4.17 -3.89 6.60
C TYR A 45 3.02 -4.21 7.57
N ALA A 46 1.84 -3.62 7.38
CA ALA A 46 0.66 -3.97 8.15
C ALA A 46 -0.60 -3.88 7.29
N ILE A 47 -1.53 -4.81 7.54
CA ILE A 47 -2.89 -4.78 7.03
C ILE A 47 -3.81 -4.89 8.24
N ASN A 48 -4.53 -3.83 8.55
CA ASN A 48 -5.59 -3.87 9.53
C ASN A 48 -6.90 -4.20 8.83
N LYS A 49 -7.77 -4.97 9.50
CA LYS A 49 -9.10 -5.34 8.98
C LYS A 49 -10.15 -4.99 10.00
N VAL A 50 -11.34 -4.59 9.53
CA VAL A 50 -12.50 -4.42 10.41
C VAL A 50 -12.90 -5.77 11.01
N GLU A 51 -12.91 -6.81 10.18
CA GLU A 51 -13.16 -8.19 10.59
C GLU A 51 -12.00 -9.08 10.12
N LEU A 52 -11.37 -9.83 11.03
CA LEU A 52 -10.20 -10.69 10.75
C LEU A 52 -10.63 -12.10 10.33
N ARG A 53 -11.44 -12.23 9.28
CA ARG A 53 -12.00 -13.54 8.89
C ARG A 53 -11.10 -14.29 7.91
N HIS A 54 -10.39 -13.57 7.03
CA HIS A 54 -9.56 -14.17 5.99
C HIS A 54 -8.15 -13.57 5.94
N LEU A 55 -7.21 -14.25 5.25
CA LEU A 55 -5.88 -13.71 5.00
C LEU A 55 -5.87 -12.96 3.66
N SER A 56 -5.46 -11.68 3.67
CA SER A 56 -5.18 -10.94 2.43
C SER A 56 -3.78 -11.23 1.95
N ARG A 57 -3.60 -11.28 0.63
CA ARG A 57 -2.30 -11.25 -0.03
C ARG A 57 -2.17 -9.94 -0.80
N ILE A 58 -1.03 -9.28 -0.62
CA ILE A 58 -0.70 -8.06 -1.35
C ILE A 58 0.47 -8.37 -2.28
N ALA A 59 0.34 -7.96 -3.53
CA ALA A 59 1.40 -7.96 -4.51
C ALA A 59 1.62 -6.53 -5.02
N ILE A 60 2.87 -6.06 -4.98
CA ILE A 60 3.28 -4.80 -5.60
C ILE A 60 4.35 -5.15 -6.61
N SER A 61 4.11 -4.81 -7.88
CA SER A 61 5.13 -4.92 -8.92
C SER A 61 5.93 -3.63 -8.97
N ASP A 62 7.25 -3.74 -9.10
CA ASP A 62 8.14 -2.59 -9.26
C ASP A 62 7.73 -1.70 -10.46
N SER A 63 7.22 -2.30 -11.54
CA SER A 63 6.70 -1.58 -12.71
C SER A 63 5.45 -0.73 -12.44
N GLN A 64 4.77 -0.96 -11.32
CA GLN A 64 3.57 -0.23 -10.91
C GLN A 64 3.87 0.88 -9.90
N ILE A 65 5.14 1.08 -9.53
CA ILE A 65 5.58 2.17 -8.64
C ILE A 65 5.97 3.38 -9.49
N THR A 66 5.39 4.53 -9.17
CA THR A 66 5.68 5.82 -9.79
C THR A 66 6.29 6.79 -8.76
N LEU A 67 6.59 8.02 -9.16
CA LEU A 67 7.09 9.05 -8.22
C LEU A 67 6.00 9.60 -7.28
N THR A 68 4.71 9.38 -7.59
CA THR A 68 3.57 9.89 -6.81
C THR A 68 2.79 8.79 -6.07
N GLY A 69 3.03 7.52 -6.38
CA GLY A 69 2.28 6.43 -5.77
C GLY A 69 2.64 5.06 -6.32
N PHE A 70 1.76 4.09 -6.09
CA PHE A 70 1.89 2.74 -6.62
C PHE A 70 0.52 2.06 -6.76
N THR A 71 0.45 1.03 -7.60
CA THR A 71 -0.70 0.12 -7.65
C THR A 71 -0.35 -1.18 -6.92
N ALA A 72 -1.21 -1.63 -6.00
CA ALA A 72 -1.11 -2.91 -5.35
C ALA A 72 -2.23 -3.84 -5.82
N GLY A 73 -1.88 -5.08 -6.18
CA GLY A 73 -2.83 -6.16 -6.31
C GLY A 73 -3.15 -6.72 -4.93
N ILE A 74 -4.43 -6.75 -4.58
CA ILE A 74 -4.94 -7.25 -3.31
C ILE A 74 -5.84 -8.42 -3.64
N SER A 75 -5.60 -9.56 -2.98
CA SER A 75 -6.39 -10.76 -3.19
C SER A 75 -6.72 -11.45 -1.88
N GLU A 76 -7.91 -12.02 -1.83
CA GLU A 76 -8.39 -12.78 -0.68
C GLU A 76 -8.93 -14.13 -1.12
N ASN A 77 -8.73 -15.14 -0.28
CA ASN A 77 -9.35 -16.45 -0.48
C ASN A 77 -10.76 -16.49 0.10
N SER A 78 -11.58 -15.49 -0.23
CA SER A 78 -12.96 -15.39 0.25
C SER A 78 -13.83 -14.56 -0.70
N ASN A 79 -15.12 -14.84 -0.62
CA ASN A 79 -16.17 -14.08 -1.30
C ASN A 79 -16.80 -13.02 -0.37
N VAL A 80 -16.36 -12.98 0.88
CA VAL A 80 -16.81 -11.97 1.86
C VAL A 80 -16.12 -10.66 1.53
N VAL A 81 -16.92 -9.59 1.49
CA VAL A 81 -16.41 -8.23 1.37
C VAL A 81 -15.76 -7.85 2.69
N GLU A 82 -14.43 -7.66 2.66
CA GLU A 82 -13.68 -7.15 3.80
C GLU A 82 -13.24 -5.71 3.56
N GLN A 83 -13.14 -4.97 4.65
CA GLN A 83 -12.60 -3.62 4.68
C GLN A 83 -11.22 -3.65 5.31
N ILE A 84 -10.23 -3.17 4.58
CA ILE A 84 -8.83 -3.19 5.03
C ILE A 84 -8.24 -1.79 5.09
N LYS A 85 -7.15 -1.67 5.82
CA LYS A 85 -6.29 -0.51 5.86
C LYS A 85 -4.84 -0.98 5.79
N MET A 86 -4.16 -0.62 4.72
CA MET A 86 -2.77 -1.00 4.49
C MET A 86 -1.83 0.12 4.93
N ARG A 87 -0.90 -0.23 5.82
CA ARG A 87 0.24 0.62 6.17
C ARG A 87 1.45 0.20 5.37
N TYR A 88 2.17 1.19 4.85
CA TYR A 88 3.33 0.96 4.02
C TYR A 88 4.42 2.00 4.28
N ILE A 89 5.65 1.64 3.94
CA ILE A 89 6.79 2.56 3.88
C ILE A 89 7.22 2.69 2.42
N ALA A 90 7.57 3.90 1.99
CA ALA A 90 8.30 4.12 0.76
C ALA A 90 9.57 4.93 1.04
N LEU A 91 10.69 4.53 0.43
CA LEU A 91 11.99 5.17 0.60
C LEU A 91 12.53 5.59 -0.76
N GLY A 92 12.98 6.84 -0.86
CA GLY A 92 13.53 7.41 -2.09
C GLY A 92 14.60 8.45 -1.80
N VAL A 93 15.14 9.04 -2.85
CA VAL A 93 16.18 10.08 -2.81
C VAL A 93 15.64 11.43 -3.27
#